data_AF-K7SQS4-F1
#
_entry.id   AF-K7SQS4-F1
#
_cell.length_a   1.000
_cell.length_b   1.000
_cell.length_c   1.000
_cell.angle_alpha   90.00
_cell.angle_beta   90.00
_cell.angle_gamma   90.00
#
_symmetry.space_group_name_H-M   'P 1'
#
loop_
_entity.id
_entity.type
_entity.pdbx_description
1 polymer ?
#
loop_
_entity_poly.entity_id
_entity_poly.type
_entity_poly.pdbx_seq_one_letter_code
_entity_poly.pdbx_strand_id
1 'polypeptide(L)' 'NAITPGDFIQFAGALSLTLCPGAPQVKFVIGRPPPKGPAPDFIIPQPVNTTDQLLSAFAAVNFSPAELIALLASHSV' A
#
# COMPACT_ATOMS: atom_id res chain seq x y z
N ASN A 1 14.03 -18.47 8.63
CA ASN A 1 12.58 -18.21 8.59
C ASN A 1 12.14 -17.37 9.79
N ALA A 2 12.67 -16.15 9.97
CA ALA A 2 12.44 -15.34 11.17
C ALA A 2 11.27 -14.34 11.04
N ILE A 3 10.79 -14.07 9.82
CA ILE A 3 9.71 -13.12 9.51
C ILE A 3 8.82 -13.67 8.40
N THR A 4 7.53 -13.32 8.39
CA THR A 4 6.61 -13.72 7.31
C THR A 4 6.81 -12.85 6.07
N PRO A 5 6.45 -13.32 4.85
CA PRO A 5 6.53 -12.50 3.65
C PRO A 5 5.76 -11.18 3.76
N GLY A 6 4.58 -11.21 4.40
CA GLY A 6 3.78 -10.01 4.62
C GLY A 6 4.46 -9.00 5.55
N ASP A 7 5.11 -9.48 6.62
CA ASP A 7 5.87 -8.60 7.51
C ASP A 7 7.10 -8.03 6.82
N PHE A 8 7.79 -8.83 6.02
CA PHE A 8 8.95 -8.38 5.25
C PHE A 8 8.60 -7.26 4.27
N ILE A 9 7.53 -7.41 3.47
CA ILE A 9 7.11 -6.39 2.50
C ILE A 9 6.85 -5.05 3.19
N GLN A 10 6.10 -5.07 4.29
CA GLN A 10 5.69 -3.85 4.97
C GLN A 10 6.83 -3.23 5.77
N PHE A 11 7.73 -4.03 6.33
CA PHE A 11 8.96 -3.52 6.95
C PHE A 11 9.90 -2.92 5.92
N ALA A 12 10.11 -3.58 4.78
CA ALA A 12 10.97 -3.10 3.72
C ALA A 12 10.48 -1.75 3.15
N GLY A 13 9.17 -1.60 2.95
CA GLY A 13 8.57 -0.32 2.52
C GLY A 13 8.74 0.80 3.56
N ALA A 14 8.51 0.51 4.84
CA ALA A 14 8.75 1.49 5.91
C ALA A 14 10.23 1.88 5.99
N LEU A 15 11.13 0.91 5.86
CA LEU A 15 12.58 1.12 5.88
C LEU A 15 13.04 1.92 4.65
N SER A 16 12.54 1.63 3.45
CA SER A 16 12.99 2.33 2.23
C SER A 16 12.63 3.82 2.25
N LEU A 17 11.47 4.18 2.81
CA LEU A 17 11.09 5.59 2.97
C LEU A 17 12.02 6.37 3.90
N THR A 18 12.76 5.71 4.81
CA THR A 18 13.76 6.40 5.66
C THR A 18 14.93 6.98 4.86
N LEU A 19 15.11 6.55 3.60
CA LEU A 19 16.13 7.05 2.69
C LEU A 19 15.65 8.25 1.85
N CYS A 20 14.36 8.60 1.93
CA CYS A 20 13.76 9.71 1.20
C CYS A 20 13.64 10.94 2.11
N PRO A 21 14.40 12.04 1.88
CA PRO A 21 14.32 13.24 2.70
C PRO A 21 12.89 13.82 2.75
N GLY A 22 12.37 14.03 3.96
CA GLY A 22 11.01 14.56 4.16
C GLY A 22 9.90 13.52 4.14
N ALA A 23 10.19 12.25 3.83
CA ALA A 23 9.21 11.18 3.94
C ALA A 23 8.85 10.89 5.41
N PRO A 24 7.60 10.47 5.69
CA PRO A 24 7.18 10.15 7.05
C PRO A 24 7.84 8.85 7.55
N GLN A 25 7.99 8.74 8.87
CA GLN A 25 8.28 7.45 9.50
C GLN A 25 6.98 6.65 9.63
N VAL A 26 6.75 5.75 8.68
CA VAL A 26 5.54 4.91 8.65
C VAL A 26 5.54 3.94 9.84
N LYS A 27 4.41 3.87 10.55
CA LYS A 27 4.23 2.93 11.66
C LYS A 27 4.32 1.48 11.15
N PHE A 28 5.22 0.70 11.73
CA PHE A 28 5.34 -0.72 11.47
C PHE A 28 4.73 -1.56 12.61
N VAL A 29 4.03 -2.64 12.23
CA VAL A 29 3.48 -3.66 13.14
C VAL A 29 3.85 -5.03 12.57
N ILE A 30 4.24 -5.96 13.43
CA ILE A 30 4.68 -7.32 13.10
C ILE A 30 3.65 -8.37 13.53
N GLY A 31 3.60 -9.50 12.83
CA GLY A 31 2.71 -10.63 13.16
C GLY A 31 1.71 -10.99 12.06
N ARG A 32 1.92 -10.57 10.81
CA ARG A 32 1.03 -10.96 9.70
C ARG A 32 1.10 -12.47 9.48
N PRO A 33 -0.06 -13.16 9.32
CA PRO A 33 -0.07 -14.59 9.06
C PRO A 33 0.51 -14.91 7.66
N PRO A 34 0.87 -16.18 7.40
CA PRO A 34 1.21 -16.64 6.06
C PRO A 34 0.09 -16.33 5.04
N PRO A 35 0.44 -16.04 3.78
CA PRO A 35 -0.55 -15.78 2.73
C PRO A 35 -1.43 -17.02 2.50
N LYS A 36 -2.72 -16.80 2.23
CA LYS A 36 -3.70 -17.88 1.98
C LYS A 36 -3.65 -18.42 0.55
N GLY A 37 -3.02 -17.70 -0.37
CA GLY A 37 -3.01 -17.98 -1.79
C GLY A 37 -2.76 -16.71 -2.60
N PRO A 38 -2.78 -16.79 -3.94
CA PRO A 38 -2.67 -15.63 -4.81
C PRO A 38 -3.89 -14.70 -4.67
N ALA A 39 -3.68 -13.41 -4.93
CA ALA A 39 -4.77 -12.46 -5.01
C ALA A 39 -5.61 -12.67 -6.29
N PRO A 40 -6.90 -12.31 -6.30
CA PRO A 40 -7.70 -12.28 -7.52
C PRO A 40 -7.12 -11.32 -8.57
N ASP A 41 -7.37 -11.61 -9.84
CA ASP A 41 -7.00 -10.71 -10.94
C ASP A 41 -7.81 -9.39 -10.90
N PHE A 42 -7.27 -8.37 -11.56
CA PHE A 42 -7.92 -7.07 -11.80
C PHE A 42 -8.31 -6.27 -10.54
N ILE A 43 -7.66 -6.52 -9.40
CA ILE A 43 -7.84 -5.72 -8.16
C ILE A 43 -6.86 -4.55 -8.04
N ILE A 44 -5.99 -4.34 -9.05
CA ILE A 44 -4.97 -3.30 -9.04
C ILE A 44 -5.44 -2.11 -9.88
N PRO A 45 -5.49 -0.89 -9.30
CA PRO A 45 -5.77 0.33 -10.05
C PRO A 45 -4.77 0.54 -11.19
N GLN A 46 -5.26 0.94 -12.36
CA GLN A 46 -4.47 1.20 -13.54
C GLN A 46 -4.43 2.69 -13.87
N PRO A 47 -3.35 3.20 -14.48
CA PRO A 47 -3.24 4.60 -14.87
C PRO A 47 -4.27 5.03 -15.94
N VAL A 48 -4.90 4.06 -16.62
CA VAL A 48 -5.96 4.31 -17.61
C VAL A 48 -7.36 4.33 -17.01
N ASN A 49 -7.52 4.02 -15.71
CA ASN A 49 -8.81 4.10 -15.05
C ASN A 49 -9.26 5.55 -14.90
N THR A 50 -10.58 5.77 -14.95
CA THR A 50 -11.16 7.09 -14.65
C THR A 50 -11.08 7.38 -13.16
N THR A 51 -11.18 8.66 -12.77
CA THR A 51 -11.19 9.07 -11.35
C THR A 51 -12.28 8.35 -10.55
N ASP A 52 -13.48 8.20 -11.09
CA ASP A 52 -14.59 7.51 -10.41
C ASP A 52 -14.29 6.01 -10.19
N GLN A 53 -13.62 5.37 -11.15
CA GLN A 53 -13.18 3.97 -11.00
C GLN A 53 -12.13 3.85 -9.89
N LEU A 54 -11.18 4.78 -9.82
CA LEU A 54 -10.15 4.80 -8.77
C LEU A 54 -10.77 5.03 -7.39
N LEU A 55 -11.66 6.01 -7.26
CA LEU A 55 -12.36 6.29 -6.01
C LEU A 55 -13.19 5.09 -5.55
N SER A 56 -13.89 4.43 -6.48
CA SER A 56 -14.67 3.23 -6.18
C SER A 56 -13.81 2.05 -5.74
N ALA A 57 -12.65 1.83 -6.38
CA ALA A 57 -11.74 0.75 -6.03
C ALA A 57 -11.15 0.92 -4.61
N PHE A 58 -10.77 2.15 -4.24
CA PHE A 58 -10.26 2.44 -2.90
C PHE A 58 -11.36 2.46 -1.83
N ALA A 59 -12.58 2.90 -2.17
CA ALA A 59 -13.73 2.78 -1.28
C ALA A 59 -14.04 1.31 -0.95
N ALA A 60 -13.88 0.39 -1.91
CA ALA A 60 -14.08 -1.06 -1.70
C ALA A 60 -13.12 -1.68 -0.68
N VAL A 61 -11.99 -1.03 -0.39
CA VAL A 61 -11.02 -1.41 0.65
C VAL A 61 -10.98 -0.40 1.81
N ASN A 62 -12.06 0.36 1.99
CA ASN A 62 -12.30 1.30 3.10
C ASN A 62 -11.36 2.52 3.16
N PHE A 63 -10.92 3.05 2.00
CA PHE A 63 -10.23 4.33 1.93
C PHE A 63 -11.16 5.44 1.43
N SER A 64 -11.10 6.60 2.08
CA SER A 64 -11.75 7.82 1.63
C SER A 64 -11.00 8.47 0.44
N PRO A 65 -11.65 9.40 -0.30
CA PRO A 65 -10.97 10.15 -1.35
C PRO A 65 -9.74 10.92 -0.86
N ALA A 66 -9.79 11.47 0.36
CA ALA A 66 -8.67 12.20 0.95
C ALA A 66 -7.48 11.27 1.24
N GLU A 67 -7.74 10.05 1.72
CA GLU A 67 -6.68 9.07 1.97
C GLU A 67 -6.09 8.51 0.68
N LEU A 68 -6.90 8.31 -0.37
CA LEU A 68 -6.37 7.97 -1.70
C LEU A 68 -5.39 9.05 -2.18
N ILE A 69 -5.77 10.32 -2.11
CA ILE A 69 -4.90 11.43 -2.50
C ILE A 69 -3.63 11.45 -1.65
N ALA A 70 -3.73 11.22 -0.33
CA ALA A 70 -2.57 11.15 0.55
C ALA A 70 -1.62 9.99 0.18
N LEU A 71 -2.16 8.83 -0.20
CA LEU A 71 -1.34 7.69 -0.65
C LEU A 71 -0.58 7.98 -1.94
N LEU A 72 -1.17 8.77 -2.86
CA LEU A 72 -0.50 9.18 -4.10
C LEU A 72 0.73 10.07 -3.87
N ALA A 73 0.98 10.55 -2.65
CA ALA A 73 2.26 11.15 -2.30
C ALA A 73 3.45 10.21 -2.56
N SER A 74 3.23 8.89 -2.63
CA SER A 74 4.25 7.94 -3.06
C SER A 74 4.80 8.20 -4.47
N HIS A 75 4.07 8.92 -5.33
CA HIS A 75 4.55 9.32 -6.66
C HIS A 75 5.49 10.54 -6.66
N SER A 76 5.90 11.06 -5.49
CA SER A 76 6.94 12.09 -5.42
C SER A 76 8.36 11.53 -5.53
N VAL A 77 8.53 10.20 -5.42
CA VAL A 77 9.82 9.48 -5.43
C VAL A 77 9.77 8.26 -6.34
#